data_AF-A0A2W2C1Q9-F1
#
_entry.id   AF-A0A2W2C1Q9-F1
#
_cell.length_a   1.000
_cell.length_b   1.000
_cell.length_c   1.000
_cell.angle_alpha   90.00
_cell.angle_beta   90.00
_cell.angle_gamma   90.00
#
_symmetry.space_group_name_H-M   'P 1'
#
loop_
_entity.id
_entity.type
_entity.pdbx_description
1 polymer ?
#
loop_
_entity_poly.entity_id
_entity_poly.type
_entity_poly.pdbx_seq_one_letter_code
_entity_poly.pdbx_strand_id
1 'polypeptide(L)'
;MSAEVGPVQPRGSYPGGSRHWPVSLAVVGLAAAATTTAAQGSGHFHWWAGFVLIPGALIAACGGPLLARGGGRAFAGYVVACVGALVFAVGALLMFGVMGRGWPVMIIMPCLAVAGTYLWRPAHPLARGLHRAAAMLALAGALLGATFQLIRTEVVDLGTTRWWGAFVMLAGMIVLGNAVELTRHRMPYRLQAITLLVGPAVVAFLLGLRILRGW
;
A
#
# COMPACT_ATOMS: atom_id res chain seq x y z
N MET A 1 28.36 -25.84 -34.77
CA MET A 1 27.91 -25.54 -33.39
C MET A 1 28.47 -24.19 -33.05
N SER A 2 27.70 -23.13 -33.30
CA SER A 2 28.13 -21.73 -33.08
C SER A 2 27.00 -21.04 -32.34
N ALA A 3 27.23 -20.70 -31.07
CA ALA A 3 26.27 -19.98 -30.26
C ALA A 3 26.30 -18.50 -30.65
N GLU A 4 25.21 -18.01 -31.24
CA GLU A 4 24.97 -16.59 -31.43
C GLU A 4 24.88 -15.92 -30.05
N VAL A 5 25.89 -15.12 -29.73
CA VAL A 5 25.84 -14.16 -28.63
C VAL A 5 24.83 -13.09 -29.02
N GLY A 6 23.61 -13.19 -28.51
CA GLY A 6 22.57 -12.20 -28.72
C GLY A 6 23.05 -10.80 -28.30
N PRO A 7 22.61 -9.74 -29.01
CA PRO A 7 23.11 -8.39 -28.77
C PRO A 7 22.80 -7.93 -27.34
N VAL A 8 23.84 -7.51 -26.64
CA VAL A 8 23.73 -6.84 -25.34
C VAL A 8 22.85 -5.61 -25.52
N GLN A 9 21.68 -5.59 -24.87
CA GLN A 9 20.80 -4.43 -24.89
C GLN A 9 21.57 -3.19 -24.42
N PRO A 10 21.44 -2.05 -25.11
CA PRO A 10 22.08 -0.82 -24.68
C PRO A 10 21.57 -0.45 -23.29
N ARG A 11 22.50 -0.21 -22.35
CA ARG A 11 22.19 0.40 -21.05
C ARG A 11 21.50 1.74 -21.34
N GLY A 12 20.21 1.83 -21.07
CA GLY A 12 19.44 3.05 -21.26
C GLY A 12 20.14 4.22 -20.57
N SER A 13 20.38 5.29 -21.32
CA SER A 13 20.91 6.55 -20.82
C SER A 13 20.02 7.05 -19.68
N TYR A 14 20.57 7.11 -18.47
CA TYR A 14 19.88 7.62 -17.28
C TYR A 14 19.63 9.13 -17.42
N PRO A 15 18.37 9.61 -17.45
CA PRO A 15 18.11 11.03 -17.30
C PRO A 15 18.52 11.47 -15.88
N GLY A 16 19.13 12.64 -15.79
CA GLY A 16 19.91 13.10 -14.63
C GLY A 16 19.24 12.96 -13.25
N GLY A 17 19.92 12.25 -12.35
CA GLY A 17 19.49 11.94 -10.99
C GLY A 17 19.39 13.14 -10.02
N SER A 18 19.65 14.37 -10.45
CA SER A 18 19.63 15.57 -9.59
C SER A 18 18.24 16.19 -9.39
N ARG A 19 17.27 15.92 -10.28
CA ARG A 19 15.92 16.51 -10.20
C ARG A 19 15.00 15.79 -9.20
N HIS A 20 15.29 14.56 -8.81
CA HIS A 20 14.40 13.77 -7.94
C HIS A 20 14.45 14.17 -6.47
N TRP A 21 15.61 14.62 -5.98
CA TRP A 21 15.76 15.14 -4.62
C TRP A 21 14.93 16.40 -4.36
N PRO A 22 15.06 17.49 -5.14
CA PRO A 22 14.27 18.70 -4.93
C PRO A 22 12.77 18.47 -5.16
N VAL A 23 12.38 17.61 -6.11
CA VAL A 23 10.97 17.24 -6.31
C VAL A 23 10.42 16.51 -5.09
N SER A 24 11.15 15.55 -4.53
CA SER A 24 10.71 14.81 -3.35
C SER A 24 10.60 15.72 -2.12
N LEU A 25 11.54 16.65 -1.95
CA LEU A 25 11.46 17.66 -0.89
C LEU A 25 10.32 18.65 -1.09
N ALA A 26 10.07 19.10 -2.33
CA ALA A 26 8.98 20.02 -2.62
C ALA A 26 7.61 19.39 -2.34
N VAL A 27 7.40 18.14 -2.76
CA VAL A 27 6.15 17.39 -2.51
C VAL A 27 5.92 17.25 -1.01
N VAL A 28 6.94 16.84 -0.27
CA VAL A 28 6.79 16.55 1.15
C VAL A 28 6.74 17.85 1.99
N GLY A 29 7.46 18.89 1.58
CA GLY A 29 7.33 20.23 2.14
C GLY A 29 5.94 20.83 1.94
N LEU A 30 5.35 20.65 0.75
CA LEU A 30 3.98 21.07 0.46
C LEU A 30 2.96 20.28 1.28
N ALA A 31 3.17 18.97 1.47
CA ALA A 31 2.32 18.14 2.33
C ALA A 31 2.38 18.60 3.80
N ALA A 32 3.58 18.89 4.32
CA ALA A 32 3.76 19.40 5.68
C ALA A 32 3.13 20.78 5.86
N ALA A 33 3.33 21.70 4.89
CA ALA A 33 2.72 23.01 4.90
C ALA A 33 1.18 22.92 4.88
N ALA A 34 0.61 22.16 3.95
CA ALA A 34 -0.84 21.96 3.84
C ALA A 34 -1.43 21.38 5.14
N THR A 35 -0.79 20.38 5.74
CA THR A 35 -1.23 19.76 7.00
C THR A 35 -1.21 20.78 8.14
N THR A 36 -0.16 21.60 8.21
CA THR A 36 0.00 22.63 9.24
C THR A 36 -1.03 23.74 9.07
N THR A 37 -1.21 24.25 7.85
CA THR A 37 -2.22 25.28 7.55
C THR A 37 -3.63 24.78 7.82
N ALA A 38 -3.95 23.53 7.47
CA ALA A 38 -5.24 22.93 7.77
C ALA A 38 -5.48 22.75 9.28
N ALA A 39 -4.46 22.32 10.03
CA ALA A 39 -4.54 22.21 11.49
C ALA A 39 -4.72 23.57 12.17
N GLN A 40 -4.03 24.61 11.69
CA GLN A 40 -4.20 25.98 12.17
C GLN A 40 -5.57 26.55 11.82
N GLY A 41 -6.03 26.38 10.57
CA GLY A 41 -7.33 26.86 10.11
C GLY A 41 -8.52 26.17 10.79
N SER A 42 -8.34 24.95 11.29
CA SER A 42 -9.35 24.23 12.07
C SER A 42 -9.27 24.48 13.58
N GLY A 43 -8.29 25.26 14.07
CA GLY A 43 -8.11 25.55 15.49
C GLY A 43 -7.60 24.36 16.33
N HIS A 44 -7.17 23.27 15.69
CA HIS A 44 -6.74 22.03 16.36
C HIS A 44 -5.21 21.90 16.44
N PHE A 45 -4.46 22.98 16.23
CA PHE A 45 -3.00 22.94 16.06
C PHE A 45 -2.23 22.60 17.34
N HIS A 46 -1.53 21.46 17.32
CA HIS A 46 -0.59 21.06 18.36
C HIS A 46 0.85 21.23 17.87
N TRP A 47 1.51 22.32 18.25
CA TRP A 47 2.86 22.68 17.76
C TRP A 47 3.91 21.57 17.97
N TRP A 48 3.81 20.83 19.07
CA TRP A 48 4.74 19.75 19.40
C TRP A 48 4.65 18.56 18.41
N ALA A 49 3.52 18.40 17.71
CA ALA A 49 3.38 17.36 16.68
C ALA A 49 4.34 17.59 15.50
N GLY A 50 4.85 18.82 15.33
CA GLY A 50 5.90 19.14 14.37
C GLY A 50 7.18 18.32 14.55
N PHE A 51 7.51 17.90 15.79
CA PHE A 51 8.66 17.04 16.08
C PHE A 51 8.51 15.61 15.53
N VAL A 52 7.30 15.21 15.14
CA VAL A 52 7.04 13.90 14.53
C VAL A 52 6.74 14.07 13.03
N LEU A 53 5.92 15.06 12.69
CA LEU A 53 5.50 15.34 11.32
C LEU A 53 6.70 15.66 10.41
N ILE A 54 7.57 16.61 10.81
CA ILE A 54 8.67 17.09 9.96
C ILE A 54 9.74 16.00 9.76
N PRO A 55 10.19 15.26 10.78
CA PRO A 55 11.10 14.13 10.54
C PRO A 55 10.48 13.03 9.68
N GLY A 56 9.21 12.68 9.88
CA GLY A 56 8.50 11.71 9.02
C GLY A 56 8.47 12.15 7.55
N ALA A 57 8.20 13.45 7.34
CA ALA A 57 8.25 14.11 6.04
C ALA A 57 9.64 13.95 5.38
N LEU A 58 10.72 14.29 6.10
CA LEU A 58 12.08 14.20 5.60
C LEU A 58 12.50 12.73 5.30
N ILE A 59 12.11 11.79 6.16
CA ILE A 59 12.33 10.35 5.93
C ILE A 59 11.62 9.91 4.65
N ALA A 60 10.38 10.35 4.42
CA ALA A 60 9.65 10.03 3.20
C ALA A 60 10.35 10.59 1.95
N ALA A 61 10.88 11.81 2.04
CA ALA A 61 11.59 12.47 0.95
C ALA A 61 12.91 11.75 0.58
N CYS A 62 13.59 11.12 1.55
CA CYS A 62 14.77 10.30 1.29
C CYS A 62 14.49 9.08 0.39
N GLY A 63 13.24 8.62 0.34
CA GLY A 63 12.83 7.48 -0.48
C GLY A 63 12.81 7.76 -1.99
N GLY A 64 12.40 8.96 -2.41
CA GLY A 64 12.26 9.35 -3.83
C GLY A 64 13.53 9.22 -4.69
N PRO A 65 14.69 9.70 -4.24
CA PRO A 65 15.96 9.54 -4.95
C PRO A 65 16.44 8.08 -5.03
N LEU A 66 16.16 7.28 -4.00
CA LEU A 66 16.50 5.85 -3.98
C LEU A 66 15.60 5.03 -4.92
N LEU A 67 14.32 5.39 -4.97
CA LEU A 67 13.32 4.91 -5.94
C LEU A 67 13.77 5.17 -7.38
N ALA A 68 14.23 6.39 -7.68
CA ALA A 68 14.66 6.79 -9.02
C ALA A 68 15.94 6.08 -9.52
N ARG A 69 16.77 5.56 -8.60
CA ARG A 69 18.03 4.87 -8.94
C ARG A 69 17.84 3.42 -9.42
N GLY A 70 16.64 2.86 -9.28
CA GLY A 70 16.30 1.51 -9.75
C GLY A 70 17.02 0.37 -9.02
N GLY A 71 16.75 -0.88 -9.44
CA GLY A 71 17.41 -2.08 -8.90
C GLY A 71 17.05 -2.41 -7.44
N GLY A 72 17.94 -3.06 -6.69
CA GLY A 72 17.73 -3.40 -5.28
C GLY A 72 17.68 -2.18 -4.34
N ARG A 73 18.24 -1.05 -4.77
CA ARG A 73 18.21 0.24 -4.05
C ARG A 73 16.85 0.92 -4.11
N ALA A 74 16.08 0.63 -5.17
CA ALA A 74 14.68 1.01 -5.20
C ALA A 74 14.00 0.44 -3.96
N PHE A 75 14.16 -0.87 -3.66
CA PHE A 75 13.59 -1.57 -2.48
C PHE A 75 13.75 -0.81 -1.17
N ALA A 76 14.98 -0.49 -0.84
CA ALA A 76 15.27 0.34 0.32
C ALA A 76 14.57 1.70 0.25
N GLY A 77 14.58 2.36 -0.91
CA GLY A 77 13.92 3.65 -1.12
C GLY A 77 12.41 3.66 -0.87
N TYR A 78 11.68 2.68 -1.37
CA TYR A 78 10.24 2.56 -1.10
C TYR A 78 9.95 2.20 0.35
N VAL A 79 10.72 1.30 0.97
CA VAL A 79 10.54 0.97 2.39
C VAL A 79 10.74 2.24 3.23
N VAL A 80 11.79 3.01 2.95
CA VAL A 80 12.06 4.31 3.58
C VAL A 80 10.91 5.30 3.33
N ALA A 81 10.40 5.39 2.10
CA ALA A 81 9.26 6.23 1.76
C ALA A 81 8.00 5.85 2.56
N CYS A 82 7.70 4.57 2.69
CA CYS A 82 6.51 4.07 3.39
C CYS A 82 6.62 4.27 4.89
N VAL A 83 7.79 4.02 5.48
CA VAL A 83 8.05 4.30 6.90
C VAL A 83 7.91 5.79 7.17
N GLY A 84 8.51 6.64 6.34
CA GLY A 84 8.37 8.09 6.46
C GLY A 84 6.91 8.56 6.33
N ALA A 85 6.16 8.01 5.38
CA ALA A 85 4.75 8.33 5.19
C ALA A 85 3.87 7.90 6.38
N LEU A 86 4.19 6.76 7.02
CA LEU A 86 3.54 6.33 8.25
C LEU A 86 3.83 7.26 9.43
N VAL A 87 5.10 7.63 9.62
CA VAL A 87 5.48 8.58 10.68
C VAL A 87 4.86 9.96 10.43
N PHE A 88 4.81 10.39 9.17
CA PHE A 88 4.11 11.63 8.77
C PHE A 88 2.61 11.57 9.08
N ALA A 89 1.95 10.46 8.75
CA ALA A 89 0.53 10.27 9.06
C ALA A 89 0.27 10.30 10.57
N VAL A 90 1.13 9.67 11.38
CA VAL A 90 1.10 9.77 12.84
C VAL A 90 1.25 11.23 13.28
N GLY A 91 2.26 11.94 12.77
CA GLY A 91 2.48 13.36 13.06
C GLY A 91 1.26 14.23 12.71
N ALA A 92 0.59 13.94 11.60
CA ALA A 92 -0.62 14.64 11.19
C ALA A 92 -1.77 14.36 12.17
N LEU A 93 -2.00 13.09 12.53
CA LEU A 93 -3.03 12.72 13.51
C LEU A 93 -2.80 13.36 14.88
N LEU A 94 -1.54 13.42 15.33
CA LEU A 94 -1.15 14.13 16.56
C LEU A 94 -1.37 15.64 16.42
N MET A 95 -1.03 16.22 15.26
CA MET A 95 -1.21 17.65 14.99
C MET A 95 -2.69 18.04 15.12
N PHE A 96 -3.61 17.20 14.65
CA PHE A 96 -5.06 17.42 14.74
C PHE A 96 -5.68 16.92 16.06
N GLY A 97 -4.91 16.35 16.99
CA GLY A 97 -5.44 15.81 18.26
C GLY A 97 -6.34 14.59 18.10
N VAL A 98 -6.27 13.89 16.96
CA VAL A 98 -7.17 12.79 16.57
C VAL A 98 -6.42 11.47 16.57
N MET A 99 -5.62 11.16 17.60
CA MET A 99 -4.88 9.90 17.63
C MET A 99 -5.79 8.69 17.90
N GLY A 100 -6.66 8.76 18.93
CA GLY A 100 -7.78 7.79 19.08
C GLY A 100 -8.81 7.89 17.94
N ARG A 101 -8.85 9.09 17.34
CA ARG A 101 -9.41 9.51 16.05
C ARG A 101 -8.96 8.81 14.75
N GLY A 102 -7.73 8.35 14.71
CA GLY A 102 -7.00 8.27 13.44
C GLY A 102 -6.65 6.86 12.99
N TRP A 103 -6.88 5.87 13.85
CA TRP A 103 -6.42 4.50 13.66
C TRP A 103 -6.83 3.86 12.31
N PRO A 104 -7.97 4.18 11.66
CA PRO A 104 -8.26 3.60 10.35
C PRO A 104 -7.25 4.03 9.28
N VAL A 105 -6.71 5.25 9.36
CA VAL A 105 -5.66 5.74 8.45
C VAL A 105 -4.38 4.90 8.57
N MET A 106 -4.09 4.41 9.77
CA MET A 106 -2.95 3.51 10.04
C MET A 106 -3.11 2.12 9.39
N ILE A 107 -4.32 1.75 8.97
CA ILE A 107 -4.60 0.53 8.21
C ILE A 107 -4.51 0.81 6.71
N ILE A 108 -5.04 1.95 6.26
CA ILE A 108 -5.04 2.34 4.84
C ILE A 108 -3.63 2.55 4.31
N MET A 109 -2.77 3.26 5.06
CA MET A 109 -1.43 3.66 4.61
C MET A 109 -0.50 2.48 4.25
N PRO A 110 -0.30 1.47 5.13
CA PRO A 110 0.51 0.29 4.80
C PRO A 110 -0.08 -0.50 3.63
N CYS A 111 -1.40 -0.53 3.53
CA CYS A 111 -2.10 -1.19 2.46
C CYS A 111 -1.88 -0.48 1.10
N LEU A 112 -2.07 0.83 1.02
CA LEU A 112 -1.81 1.60 -0.20
C LEU A 112 -0.36 1.54 -0.63
N ALA A 113 0.58 1.50 0.32
CA ALA A 113 1.97 1.24 0.05
C ALA A 113 2.11 -0.05 -0.78
N VAL A 114 1.63 -1.19 -0.27
CA VAL A 114 1.75 -2.49 -0.94
C VAL A 114 1.18 -2.46 -2.37
N ALA A 115 0.12 -1.71 -2.64
CA ALA A 115 -0.40 -1.50 -3.98
C ALA A 115 0.53 -0.70 -4.90
N GLY A 116 1.24 0.31 -4.38
CA GLY A 116 2.21 1.13 -5.10
C GLY A 116 3.45 0.38 -5.59
N THR A 117 3.71 -0.84 -5.11
CA THR A 117 4.78 -1.72 -5.60
C THR A 117 4.61 -2.17 -7.07
N TYR A 118 3.43 -1.92 -7.67
CA TYR A 118 3.12 -2.23 -9.08
C TYR A 118 4.14 -1.67 -10.08
N LEU A 119 4.84 -0.58 -9.76
CA LEU A 119 5.76 0.13 -10.65
C LEU A 119 7.14 -0.53 -10.81
N TRP A 120 7.46 -1.59 -10.07
CA TRP A 120 8.87 -1.90 -9.82
C TRP A 120 9.51 -3.04 -10.60
N ARG A 121 8.78 -4.11 -10.91
CA ARG A 121 9.32 -5.21 -11.71
C ARG A 121 8.21 -5.87 -12.53
N PRO A 122 7.84 -5.29 -13.68
CA PRO A 122 6.86 -5.91 -14.54
C PRO A 122 7.36 -7.26 -15.10
N ALA A 123 8.65 -7.48 -15.32
CA ALA A 123 9.12 -8.56 -16.19
C ALA A 123 8.94 -10.03 -15.71
N HIS A 124 8.76 -10.32 -14.41
CA HIS A 124 8.65 -11.71 -13.93
C HIS A 124 7.20 -12.13 -13.62
N PRO A 125 6.61 -13.13 -14.32
CA PRO A 125 5.17 -13.42 -14.29
C PRO A 125 4.65 -13.88 -12.91
N LEU A 126 5.46 -14.64 -12.17
CA LEU A 126 5.12 -15.10 -10.81
C LEU A 126 5.15 -13.98 -9.77
N ALA A 127 6.11 -13.07 -9.92
CA ALA A 127 6.20 -11.90 -9.06
C ALA A 127 5.03 -10.97 -9.36
N ARG A 128 4.64 -10.83 -10.63
CA ARG A 128 3.51 -10.01 -11.07
C ARG A 128 2.17 -10.52 -10.52
N GLY A 129 1.92 -11.83 -10.54
CA GLY A 129 0.71 -12.44 -9.96
C GLY A 129 0.64 -12.28 -8.43
N LEU A 130 1.74 -12.57 -7.73
CA LEU A 130 1.80 -12.39 -6.27
C LEU A 130 1.69 -10.91 -5.85
N HIS A 131 2.29 -10.00 -6.61
CA HIS A 131 2.17 -8.55 -6.37
C HIS A 131 0.77 -8.03 -6.67
N ARG A 132 0.11 -8.52 -7.73
CA ARG A 132 -1.30 -8.19 -8.02
C ARG A 132 -2.22 -8.66 -6.89
N ALA A 133 -1.98 -9.85 -6.36
CA ALA A 133 -2.69 -10.37 -5.19
C ALA A 133 -2.50 -9.48 -3.96
N ALA A 134 -1.24 -9.17 -3.64
CA ALA A 134 -0.90 -8.30 -2.53
C ALA A 134 -1.52 -6.91 -2.70
N ALA A 135 -1.43 -6.32 -3.89
CA ALA A 135 -2.01 -5.02 -4.20
C ALA A 135 -3.54 -5.00 -4.09
N MET A 136 -4.24 -6.03 -4.57
CA MET A 136 -5.70 -6.13 -4.46
C MET A 136 -6.14 -6.35 -3.01
N LEU A 137 -5.43 -7.19 -2.26
CA LEU A 137 -5.67 -7.35 -0.81
C LEU A 137 -5.42 -6.06 -0.05
N ALA A 138 -4.41 -5.30 -0.47
CA ALA A 138 -4.11 -4.03 0.14
C ALA A 138 -5.14 -2.96 -0.25
N LEU A 139 -5.64 -2.93 -1.49
CA LEU A 139 -6.80 -2.10 -1.83
C LEU A 139 -8.03 -2.48 -1.00
N ALA A 140 -8.28 -3.77 -0.76
CA ALA A 140 -9.35 -4.21 0.13
C ALA A 140 -9.14 -3.73 1.58
N GLY A 141 -7.90 -3.78 2.10
CA GLY A 141 -7.55 -3.21 3.40
C GLY A 141 -7.69 -1.69 3.48
N ALA A 142 -7.38 -0.97 2.39
CA ALA A 142 -7.61 0.46 2.27
C ALA A 142 -9.10 0.81 2.26
N LEU A 143 -9.93 0.05 1.54
CA LEU A 143 -11.39 0.20 1.56
C LEU A 143 -11.95 -0.07 2.95
N LEU A 144 -11.38 -1.05 3.67
CA LEU A 144 -11.76 -1.40 5.03
C LEU A 144 -11.46 -0.27 6.02
N GLY A 145 -10.26 0.33 5.93
CA GLY A 145 -9.95 1.52 6.72
C GLY A 145 -10.82 2.73 6.36
N ALA A 146 -11.13 2.95 5.07
CA ALA A 146 -12.03 4.02 4.64
C ALA A 146 -13.46 3.79 5.18
N THR A 147 -13.92 2.55 5.16
CA THR A 147 -15.23 2.16 5.70
C THR A 147 -15.30 2.40 7.20
N PHE A 148 -14.26 2.04 7.97
CA PHE A 148 -14.17 2.39 9.38
C PHE A 148 -14.20 3.91 9.62
N GLN A 149 -13.57 4.69 8.76
CA GLN A 149 -13.60 6.15 8.85
C GLN A 149 -15.02 6.70 8.57
N LEU A 150 -15.74 6.15 7.61
CA LEU A 150 -17.13 6.52 7.28
C LEU A 150 -18.11 6.16 8.39
N ILE A 151 -17.99 4.95 8.96
CA ILE A 151 -18.78 4.55 10.14
C ILE A 151 -18.56 5.53 11.27
N ARG A 152 -17.30 5.85 11.55
CA ARG A 152 -16.97 6.66 12.73
C ARG A 152 -17.26 8.15 12.56
N THR A 153 -17.37 8.63 11.32
CA THR A 153 -17.86 9.99 11.04
C THR A 153 -19.39 10.05 11.02
N GLU A 154 -20.07 8.94 11.36
CA GLU A 154 -21.53 8.80 11.34
C GLU A 154 -22.16 9.09 9.97
N VAL A 155 -21.34 9.14 8.92
CA VAL A 155 -21.79 9.33 7.53
C VAL A 155 -22.52 8.08 7.03
N VAL A 156 -22.09 6.91 7.52
CA VAL A 156 -22.72 5.62 7.21
C VAL A 156 -22.92 4.85 8.50
N ASP A 157 -24.17 4.68 8.92
CA ASP A 157 -24.49 3.76 10.00
C ASP A 157 -24.69 2.35 9.42
N LEU A 158 -23.68 1.50 9.58
CA LEU A 158 -23.76 0.09 9.20
C LEU A 158 -24.50 -0.74 10.27
N GLY A 159 -24.95 -0.16 11.39
CA GLY A 159 -25.71 -0.83 12.45
C GLY A 159 -24.98 -2.05 13.04
N THR A 160 -25.73 -3.04 13.50
CA THR A 160 -25.22 -4.38 13.89
C THR A 160 -24.90 -5.27 12.69
N THR A 161 -25.00 -4.73 11.47
CA THR A 161 -24.81 -5.50 10.24
C THR A 161 -23.43 -6.09 10.23
N ARG A 162 -23.31 -7.38 9.91
CA ARG A 162 -22.06 -8.14 9.99
C ARG A 162 -21.17 -7.89 8.76
N TRP A 163 -21.03 -6.62 8.41
CA TRP A 163 -20.34 -6.10 7.23
C TRP A 163 -18.90 -6.59 7.13
N TRP A 164 -18.27 -6.91 8.27
CA TRP A 164 -16.97 -7.58 8.34
C TRP A 164 -16.92 -8.86 7.49
N GLY A 165 -18.01 -9.65 7.48
CA GLY A 165 -18.09 -10.87 6.68
C GLY A 165 -17.97 -10.60 5.17
N ALA A 166 -18.48 -9.47 4.68
CA ALA A 166 -18.32 -9.08 3.28
C ALA A 166 -16.85 -8.76 2.93
N PHE A 167 -16.09 -8.17 3.85
CA PHE A 167 -14.65 -7.93 3.66
C PHE A 167 -13.84 -9.23 3.64
N VAL A 168 -14.15 -10.17 4.54
CA VAL A 168 -13.48 -11.49 4.55
C VAL A 168 -13.81 -12.28 3.28
N MET A 169 -15.06 -12.20 2.79
CA MET A 169 -15.44 -12.76 1.50
C MET A 169 -14.70 -12.11 0.33
N LEU A 170 -14.58 -10.78 0.31
CA LEU A 170 -13.84 -10.05 -0.72
C LEU A 170 -12.37 -10.46 -0.75
N ALA A 171 -11.73 -10.57 0.42
CA ALA A 171 -10.36 -11.07 0.53
C ALA A 171 -10.22 -12.49 -0.03
N GLY A 172 -11.16 -13.40 0.30
CA GLY A 172 -11.22 -14.74 -0.26
C GLY A 172 -11.37 -14.75 -1.78
N MET A 173 -12.26 -13.92 -2.33
CA MET A 173 -12.45 -13.76 -3.78
C MET A 173 -11.21 -13.25 -4.50
N ILE A 174 -10.49 -12.30 -3.90
CA ILE A 174 -9.23 -11.78 -4.43
C ILE A 174 -8.18 -12.91 -4.49
N VAL A 175 -8.01 -13.66 -3.41
CA VAL A 175 -7.06 -14.78 -3.37
C VAL A 175 -7.44 -15.86 -4.40
N LEU A 176 -8.72 -16.18 -4.52
CA LEU A 176 -9.23 -17.15 -5.51
C LEU A 176 -9.01 -16.68 -6.95
N GLY A 177 -9.27 -15.40 -7.24
CA GLY A 177 -9.01 -14.80 -8.55
C GLY A 177 -7.54 -14.91 -8.96
N ASN A 178 -6.62 -14.74 -8.01
CA ASN A 178 -5.19 -14.93 -8.27
C ASN A 178 -4.82 -16.40 -8.51
N ALA A 179 -5.47 -17.34 -7.81
CA ALA A 179 -5.30 -18.77 -8.07
C ALA A 179 -5.76 -19.14 -9.49
N VAL A 180 -6.87 -18.55 -9.96
CA VAL A 180 -7.34 -18.72 -11.35
C VAL A 180 -6.37 -18.07 -12.33
N GLU A 181 -5.84 -16.88 -12.04
CA GLU A 181 -4.88 -16.22 -12.92
C GLU A 181 -3.57 -17.04 -13.06
N LEU A 182 -3.12 -17.69 -11.99
CA LEU A 182 -1.98 -18.62 -12.01
C LEU A 182 -2.17 -19.81 -12.95
N THR A 183 -3.40 -20.21 -13.28
CA THR A 183 -3.65 -21.27 -14.28
C THR A 183 -3.16 -20.89 -15.67
N ARG A 184 -3.12 -19.59 -15.99
CA ARG A 184 -2.74 -19.05 -17.29
C ARG A 184 -1.22 -19.06 -17.52
N HIS A 185 -0.44 -19.29 -16.47
CA HIS A 185 1.02 -19.32 -16.54
C HIS A 185 1.56 -20.75 -16.57
N ARG A 186 2.57 -21.02 -17.42
CA ARG A 186 3.27 -22.32 -17.46
C ARG A 186 4.41 -22.30 -16.45
N MET A 187 4.22 -22.97 -15.30
CA MET A 187 5.20 -23.08 -14.22
C MET A 187 5.28 -24.52 -13.70
N PRO A 188 6.47 -25.03 -13.35
CA PRO A 188 6.65 -26.42 -12.94
C PRO A 188 5.92 -26.79 -11.64
N TYR A 189 5.67 -25.83 -10.74
CA TYR A 189 4.97 -26.01 -9.46
C TYR A 189 3.57 -25.37 -9.43
N ARG A 190 2.96 -25.14 -10.61
CA ARG A 190 1.67 -24.46 -10.76
C ARG A 190 0.56 -25.09 -9.92
N LEU A 191 0.48 -26.42 -9.91
CA LEU A 191 -0.59 -27.14 -9.23
C LEU A 191 -0.51 -26.95 -7.70
N GLN A 192 0.70 -27.02 -7.14
CA GLN A 192 0.95 -26.81 -5.71
C GLN A 192 0.66 -25.37 -5.29
N ALA A 193 1.02 -24.38 -6.12
CA ALA A 193 0.74 -22.97 -5.84
C ALA A 193 -0.76 -22.66 -5.87
N ILE A 194 -1.51 -23.25 -6.83
CA ILE A 194 -2.96 -23.09 -6.91
C ILE A 194 -3.64 -23.73 -5.70
N THR A 195 -3.28 -24.96 -5.33
CA THR A 195 -3.88 -25.64 -4.17
C THR A 195 -3.60 -24.91 -2.86
N LEU A 196 -2.40 -24.33 -2.69
CA LEU A 196 -2.07 -23.52 -1.53
C LEU A 196 -2.90 -22.25 -1.39
N LEU A 197 -3.39 -21.68 -2.51
CA LEU A 197 -4.19 -20.45 -2.53
C LEU A 197 -5.70 -20.73 -2.44
N VAL A 198 -6.17 -21.80 -3.08
CA VAL A 198 -7.60 -22.15 -3.11
C VAL A 198 -8.10 -22.50 -1.71
N GLY A 199 -7.33 -23.25 -0.92
CA GLY A 199 -7.73 -23.63 0.44
C GLY A 199 -8.07 -22.43 1.33
N PRO A 200 -7.10 -21.52 1.60
CA PRO A 200 -7.34 -20.30 2.37
C PRO A 200 -8.42 -19.39 1.77
N ALA A 201 -8.52 -19.30 0.44
CA ALA A 201 -9.54 -18.50 -0.23
C ALA A 201 -10.96 -19.01 0.04
N VAL A 202 -11.18 -20.32 -0.08
CA VAL A 202 -12.47 -20.96 0.21
C VAL A 202 -12.80 -20.84 1.70
N VAL A 203 -11.84 -21.07 2.59
CA VAL A 203 -12.04 -20.92 4.04
C VAL A 203 -12.40 -19.48 4.39
N ALA A 204 -11.68 -18.48 3.87
CA ALA A 204 -11.98 -17.07 4.10
C ALA A 204 -13.37 -16.72 3.56
N PHE A 205 -13.72 -17.17 2.35
CA PHE A 205 -15.03 -16.93 1.77
C PHE A 205 -16.16 -17.55 2.61
N LEU A 206 -16.02 -18.81 3.01
CA LEU A 206 -17.01 -19.49 3.85
C LEU A 206 -17.10 -18.89 5.25
N LEU A 207 -15.97 -18.45 5.82
CA LEU A 207 -15.93 -17.75 7.10
C LEU A 207 -16.67 -16.42 7.00
N GLY A 208 -16.43 -15.64 5.96
CA GLY A 208 -17.15 -14.39 5.73
C GLY A 208 -18.65 -14.61 5.50
N LEU A 209 -19.03 -15.66 4.77
CA LEU A 209 -20.43 -16.06 4.59
C LEU A 209 -21.08 -16.48 5.91
N ARG A 210 -20.35 -17.25 6.74
CA ARG A 210 -20.78 -17.65 8.09
C ARG A 210 -21.03 -16.42 8.96
N ILE A 211 -20.09 -15.47 8.94
CA ILE A 211 -20.19 -14.20 9.67
C ILE A 211 -21.43 -13.45 9.19
N LEU A 212 -21.67 -13.29 7.87
CA LEU A 212 -22.89 -12.63 7.38
C LEU A 212 -24.18 -13.31 7.85
N ARG A 213 -24.20 -14.65 7.88
CA ARG A 213 -25.35 -15.45 8.33
C ARG A 213 -25.55 -15.45 9.85
N GLY A 214 -24.51 -15.17 10.63
CA GLY A 214 -24.63 -14.99 12.08
C GLY A 214 -24.42 -16.18 12.96
N TRP A 215 -23.68 -17.15 12.45
CA TRP A 215 -23.33 -18.37 13.15
C TRP A 215 -22.00 -18.26 13.88
#